data_AF-A0A9E8NE04-F1
#
_entry.id   AF-A0A9E8NE04-F1
#
_cell.length_a   1.000
_cell.length_b   1.000
_cell.length_c   1.000
_cell.angle_alpha   90.00
_cell.angle_beta   90.00
_cell.angle_gamma   90.00
#
_symmetry.space_group_name_H-M   'P 1'
#
loop_
_entity.id
_entity.type
_entity.pdbx_description
1 polymer ?
#
loop_
_entity_poly.entity_id
_entity_poly.type
_entity_poly.pdbx_seq_one_letter_code
_entity_poly.pdbx_strand_id
1 'polypeptide(L)'
;MKFGINTFLFTSPFKTKDISLFSKLKKWGFDSVEIAPEDVSHIDPFVVKQALDDKDLTCNPICAALGLGRDLRGSLQDQEFSMKYLMDVITVDGYIANFIYYYACMVLSSSVFTKGRIR
;
A
#
# COMPACT_ATOMS: atom_id res chain seq x y z
N MET A 1 -16.63 -13.77 -6.13
CA MET A 1 -15.24 -13.62 -6.61
C MET A 1 -14.99 -12.14 -6.81
N LYS A 2 -13.87 -11.57 -6.33
CA LYS A 2 -13.53 -10.15 -6.50
C LYS A 2 -12.45 -9.99 -7.56
N PHE A 3 -12.56 -8.97 -8.41
CA PHE A 3 -11.59 -8.65 -9.45
C PHE A 3 -10.85 -7.35 -9.12
N GLY A 4 -9.53 -7.44 -9.03
CA GLY A 4 -8.65 -6.31 -8.81
C GLY A 4 -7.95 -5.85 -10.09
N ILE A 5 -7.53 -4.59 -10.12
CA ILE A 5 -6.71 -4.03 -11.20
C ILE A 5 -5.56 -3.18 -10.67
N ASN A 6 -4.39 -3.33 -11.30
CA ASN A 6 -3.19 -2.59 -10.95
C ASN A 6 -3.12 -1.25 -11.71
N THR A 7 -2.75 -0.19 -11.01
CA THR A 7 -2.64 1.18 -11.56
C THR A 7 -1.50 1.36 -12.56
N PHE A 8 -0.44 0.53 -12.54
CA PHE A 8 0.64 0.54 -13.54
C PHE A 8 0.15 0.31 -14.98
N LEU A 9 -1.02 -0.28 -15.16
CA LEU A 9 -1.64 -0.42 -16.48
C LEU A 9 -2.05 0.93 -17.09
N PHE A 10 -2.06 2.01 -16.30
CA PHE A 10 -2.52 3.35 -16.72
C PHE A 10 -1.54 4.48 -16.38
N THR A 11 -0.82 4.39 -15.26
CA THR A 11 0.10 5.46 -14.81
C THR A 11 1.28 4.89 -14.03
N SER A 12 2.46 5.51 -14.21
CA SER A 12 3.68 5.24 -13.45
C SER A 12 4.46 6.55 -13.30
N PRO A 13 4.62 7.09 -12.08
CA PRO A 13 4.05 6.63 -10.81
C PRO A 13 2.59 7.07 -10.61
N PHE A 14 1.83 6.31 -9.80
CA PHE A 14 0.54 6.78 -9.29
C PHE A 14 0.73 7.94 -8.31
N LYS A 15 -0.06 9.01 -8.46
CA LYS A 15 -0.11 10.18 -7.58
C LYS A 15 -1.55 10.48 -7.16
N THR A 16 -1.76 11.29 -6.12
CA THR A 16 -3.14 11.68 -5.68
C THR A 16 -4.00 12.28 -6.79
N LYS A 17 -3.42 13.00 -7.76
CA LYS A 17 -4.18 13.53 -8.90
C LYS A 17 -4.80 12.44 -9.79
N ASP A 18 -4.29 11.22 -9.73
CA ASP A 18 -4.71 10.10 -10.58
C ASP A 18 -5.94 9.34 -10.01
N ILE A 19 -6.49 9.78 -8.86
CA ILE A 19 -7.75 9.23 -8.28
C ILE A 19 -8.93 9.29 -9.25
N SER A 20 -8.87 10.15 -10.28
CA SER A 20 -9.86 10.19 -11.36
C SER A 20 -10.00 8.85 -12.10
N LEU A 21 -8.97 7.99 -12.08
CA LEU A 21 -9.01 6.64 -12.63
C LEU A 21 -10.07 5.77 -11.94
N PHE A 22 -10.31 5.95 -10.64
CA PHE A 22 -11.23 5.11 -9.86
C PHE A 22 -12.65 5.08 -10.44
N SER A 23 -13.13 6.22 -10.96
CA SER A 23 -14.44 6.26 -11.61
C SER A 23 -14.51 5.38 -12.86
N LYS A 24 -13.42 5.30 -13.62
CA LYS A 24 -13.31 4.48 -14.83
C LYS A 24 -13.20 3.00 -14.46
N LEU A 25 -12.38 2.67 -13.46
CA LEU A 25 -12.17 1.30 -12.99
C LEU A 25 -13.45 0.70 -12.40
N LYS A 26 -14.19 1.46 -11.58
CA LYS A 26 -15.50 1.01 -11.07
C LYS A 26 -16.50 0.80 -12.19
N LYS A 27 -16.55 1.71 -13.18
CA LYS A 27 -17.43 1.54 -14.36
C LYS A 27 -17.13 0.27 -15.16
N TRP A 28 -15.87 -0.18 -15.17
CA TRP A 28 -15.45 -1.42 -15.81
C TRP A 28 -15.77 -2.68 -15.02
N GLY A 29 -16.25 -2.54 -13.78
CA GLY A 29 -16.67 -3.67 -12.95
C GLY A 29 -15.58 -4.24 -12.03
N PHE A 30 -14.50 -3.49 -11.79
CA PHE A 30 -13.51 -3.88 -10.78
C PHE A 30 -14.02 -3.63 -9.35
N ASP A 31 -13.63 -4.53 -8.44
CA ASP A 31 -13.95 -4.47 -7.01
C ASP A 31 -12.81 -3.86 -6.18
N SER A 32 -11.58 -3.97 -6.67
CA SER A 32 -10.41 -3.45 -5.99
C SER A 32 -9.39 -2.83 -6.94
N VAL A 33 -8.57 -1.96 -6.37
CA VAL A 33 -7.45 -1.32 -7.05
C VAL A 33 -6.17 -1.60 -6.27
N GLU A 34 -5.11 -1.96 -7.00
CA GLU A 34 -3.74 -2.07 -6.47
C GLU A 34 -2.97 -0.81 -6.89
N ILE A 35 -2.63 0.02 -5.90
CA ILE A 35 -1.99 1.33 -6.10
C ILE A 35 -0.48 1.14 -6.16
N ALA A 36 0.19 1.77 -7.13
CA ALA A 36 1.61 1.60 -7.35
C ALA A 36 2.38 2.95 -7.33
N PRO A 37 2.84 3.40 -6.15
CA PRO A 37 3.68 4.59 -6.03
C PRO A 37 5.17 4.27 -6.22
N GLU A 38 5.87 5.05 -7.02
CA GLU A 38 7.36 5.04 -6.99
C GLU A 38 7.92 5.94 -5.90
N ASP A 39 7.12 6.89 -5.40
CA ASP A 39 7.45 7.74 -4.26
C ASP A 39 6.16 8.05 -3.53
N VAL A 40 6.09 7.63 -2.27
CA VAL A 40 4.89 7.74 -1.43
C VAL A 40 4.56 9.19 -1.07
N SER A 41 5.52 10.12 -1.17
CA SER A 41 5.29 11.54 -0.89
C SER A 41 4.35 12.21 -1.91
N HIS A 42 4.14 11.57 -3.06
CA HIS A 42 3.16 11.99 -4.06
C HIS A 42 1.72 11.54 -3.74
N ILE A 43 1.52 10.82 -2.65
CA ILE A 43 0.22 10.31 -2.20
C ILE A 43 -0.17 10.99 -0.88
N ASP A 44 -1.31 11.66 -0.90
CA ASP A 44 -2.14 11.91 0.28
C ASP A 44 -3.04 10.68 0.52
N PRO A 45 -2.78 9.87 1.57
CA PRO A 45 -3.51 8.64 1.80
C PRO A 45 -4.98 8.88 2.18
N PHE A 46 -5.31 9.99 2.81
CA PHE A 46 -6.68 10.28 3.23
C PHE A 46 -7.55 10.64 2.02
N VAL A 47 -7.01 11.44 1.10
CA VAL A 47 -7.69 11.77 -0.16
C VAL A 47 -7.89 10.51 -1.00
N VAL A 48 -6.86 9.66 -1.11
CA VAL A 48 -6.96 8.41 -1.87
C VAL A 48 -7.99 7.46 -1.25
N LYS A 49 -7.99 7.29 0.07
CA LYS A 49 -8.98 6.48 0.78
C LYS A 49 -10.39 7.01 0.54
N GLN A 50 -10.61 8.31 0.71
CA GLN A 50 -11.93 8.91 0.47
C GLN A 50 -12.40 8.66 -0.98
N ALA A 51 -11.51 8.82 -1.96
CA ALA A 51 -11.85 8.60 -3.36
C ALA A 51 -12.17 7.14 -3.69
N LEU A 52 -11.56 6.19 -2.98
CA LEU A 52 -11.91 4.76 -3.08
C LEU A 52 -13.29 4.49 -2.45
N ASP A 53 -13.51 5.00 -1.24
CA ASP A 53 -14.77 4.87 -0.49
C ASP A 53 -15.95 5.46 -1.30
N ASP A 54 -15.78 6.65 -1.88
CA ASP A 54 -16.77 7.34 -2.72
C ASP A 54 -17.18 6.54 -3.98
N LYS A 55 -16.34 5.59 -4.40
CA LYS A 55 -16.56 4.74 -5.59
C LYS A 55 -16.85 3.29 -5.24
N ASP A 56 -17.00 2.97 -3.95
CA ASP A 56 -17.19 1.59 -3.48
C ASP A 56 -16.09 0.66 -4.05
N LEU A 57 -14.86 1.14 -4.03
CA LEU A 57 -13.67 0.39 -4.41
C LEU A 57 -12.85 0.09 -3.16
N THR A 58 -12.31 -1.12 -3.07
CA THR A 58 -11.36 -1.47 -2.01
C THR A 58 -9.93 -1.29 -2.49
N CYS A 59 -9.02 -0.90 -1.60
CA CYS A 59 -7.59 -1.02 -1.88
C CYS A 59 -7.16 -2.46 -1.62
N ASN A 60 -6.65 -3.15 -2.63
CA ASN A 60 -5.76 -4.29 -2.40
C ASN A 60 -4.35 -3.73 -2.12
N PRO A 61 -3.45 -4.47 -1.43
CA PRO A 61 -2.25 -3.87 -0.83
C PRO A 61 -1.47 -3.02 -1.82
N ILE A 62 -0.90 -1.92 -1.36
CA ILE A 62 -0.05 -1.07 -2.21
C ILE A 62 1.09 -1.90 -2.81
N CYS A 63 1.28 -1.79 -4.12
CA CYS A 63 2.34 -2.42 -4.87
C CYS A 63 3.66 -1.67 -4.64
N ALA A 64 4.71 -2.39 -4.24
CA ALA A 64 6.04 -1.82 -4.08
C ALA A 64 6.80 -1.75 -5.41
N ALA A 65 7.33 -0.56 -5.74
CA ALA A 65 8.17 -0.31 -6.90
C ALA A 65 9.66 -0.36 -6.52
N LEU A 66 10.26 -1.55 -6.62
CA LEU A 66 11.67 -1.82 -6.32
C LEU A 66 12.55 -1.70 -7.59
N GLY A 67 12.70 -0.46 -8.05
CA GLY A 67 13.54 -0.12 -9.21
C GLY A 67 15.04 0.03 -8.87
N LEU A 68 15.80 0.64 -9.79
CA LEU A 68 17.22 0.96 -9.58
C LEU A 68 17.40 1.81 -8.31
N GLY A 69 18.40 1.50 -7.49
CA GLY A 69 18.61 2.14 -6.20
C GLY A 69 17.78 1.56 -5.04
N ARG A 70 16.94 0.55 -5.32
CA ARG A 70 16.07 -0.12 -4.35
C ARG A 70 16.03 -1.64 -4.56
N ASP A 71 17.18 -2.25 -4.89
CA ASP A 71 17.32 -3.71 -4.91
C ASP A 71 17.73 -4.22 -3.52
N LEU A 72 16.88 -5.03 -2.91
CA LEU A 72 17.16 -5.71 -1.63
C LEU A 72 18.33 -6.71 -1.70
N ARG A 73 18.77 -7.08 -2.90
CA ARG A 73 19.94 -7.94 -3.15
C ARG A 73 21.15 -7.15 -3.64
N GLY A 74 21.02 -5.83 -3.74
CA GLY A 74 22.03 -4.91 -4.24
C GLY A 74 23.07 -4.55 -3.18
N SER A 75 23.68 -3.37 -3.35
CA SER A 75 24.64 -2.82 -2.40
C SER A 75 23.99 -2.54 -1.03
N LEU A 76 24.79 -2.32 0.02
CA LEU A 76 24.26 -1.92 1.34
C LEU A 76 23.40 -0.65 1.23
N GLN A 77 23.79 0.29 0.38
CA GLN A 77 23.03 1.52 0.15
C GLN A 77 21.68 1.24 -0.53
N ASP A 78 21.65 0.34 -1.52
CA ASP A 78 20.39 -0.08 -2.16
C ASP A 78 19.45 -0.76 -1.15
N GLN A 79 20.00 -1.61 -0.28
CA GLN A 79 19.25 -2.29 0.76
C GLN A 79 18.64 -1.30 1.76
N GLU A 80 19.41 -0.32 2.24
CA GLU A 80 18.93 0.73 3.14
C GLU A 80 17.80 1.56 2.51
N PHE A 81 17.97 1.97 1.25
CA PHE A 81 16.94 2.71 0.52
C PHE A 81 15.69 1.88 0.25
N SER A 82 15.86 0.59 -0.07
CA SER A 82 14.75 -0.36 -0.23
C SER A 82 13.94 -0.49 1.06
N MET A 83 14.62 -0.71 2.18
CA MET A 83 13.98 -0.89 3.48
C MET A 83 13.24 0.38 3.92
N LYS A 84 13.86 1.56 3.73
CA LYS A 84 13.19 2.82 3.99
C LYS A 84 11.90 2.96 3.15
N TYR A 85 12.00 2.74 1.84
CA TYR A 85 10.85 2.84 0.95
C TYR A 85 9.74 1.85 1.31
N LEU A 86 10.08 0.60 1.64
CA LEU A 86 9.10 -0.41 2.05
C LEU A 86 8.37 -0.02 3.34
N MET A 87 9.08 0.54 4.33
CA MET A 87 8.45 1.04 5.56
C MET A 87 7.50 2.20 5.28
N ASP A 88 7.89 3.10 4.37
CA ASP A 88 7.05 4.21 3.94
C ASP A 88 5.78 3.69 3.21
N VAL A 89 5.91 2.66 2.35
CA VAL A 89 4.78 2.00 1.67
C VAL A 89 3.83 1.34 2.66
N ILE A 90 4.34 0.55 3.62
CA ILE A 90 3.53 -0.11 4.66
C ILE A 90 2.76 0.93 5.48
N THR A 91 3.40 2.06 5.78
CA THR A 91 2.77 3.16 6.52
C THR A 91 1.60 3.76 5.74
N VAL A 92 1.79 4.05 4.45
CA VAL A 92 0.72 4.59 3.59
C VAL A 92 -0.40 3.57 3.36
N ASP A 93 -0.05 2.30 3.14
CA ASP A 93 -1.03 1.22 3.01
C ASP A 93 -1.92 1.13 4.26
N GLY A 94 -1.33 1.28 5.45
CA GLY A 94 -2.07 1.28 6.70
C GLY A 94 -3.08 2.43 6.83
N TYR A 95 -2.80 3.60 6.24
CA TYR A 95 -3.75 4.72 6.20
C TYR A 95 -4.87 4.49 5.18
N ILE A 96 -4.62 3.79 4.08
CA ILE A 96 -5.59 3.60 2.99
C ILE A 96 -6.48 2.37 3.23
N ALA A 97 -5.90 1.21 3.56
CA ALA A 97 -6.57 -0.08 3.53
C ALA A 97 -7.38 -0.43 4.80
N ASN A 98 -7.63 0.53 5.71
CA ASN A 98 -8.29 0.34 7.01
C ASN A 98 -7.62 -0.74 7.90
N PHE A 99 -6.69 -0.27 8.74
CA PHE A 99 -5.88 -1.06 9.67
C PHE A 99 -6.63 -1.76 10.84
N ILE A 100 -7.97 -1.95 10.80
CA ILE A 100 -8.67 -2.66 11.91
C ILE A 100 -8.23 -4.13 12.00
N TYR A 101 -7.87 -4.78 10.89
CA TYR A 101 -7.42 -6.18 10.90
C TYR A 101 -5.95 -6.37 11.29
N TYR A 102 -5.06 -5.43 10.99
CA TYR A 102 -3.62 -5.57 11.28
C TYR A 102 -3.26 -5.15 12.71
N TYR A 103 -3.91 -4.11 13.28
CA TYR A 103 -3.73 -3.74 14.70
C TYR A 103 -4.23 -4.86 15.62
N ALA A 104 -5.35 -5.52 15.28
CA ALA A 104 -5.84 -6.67 16.04
C ALA A 104 -4.80 -7.81 16.06
N CYS A 105 -4.14 -8.10 14.94
CA CYS A 105 -3.11 -9.14 14.86
C CYS A 105 -1.81 -8.77 15.61
N MET A 106 -1.34 -7.52 15.54
CA MET A 106 -0.15 -7.05 16.27
C MET A 106 -0.39 -6.91 17.79
N VAL A 107 -1.57 -6.44 18.22
CA VAL A 107 -1.92 -6.35 19.66
C VAL A 107 -2.12 -7.75 20.26
N LEU A 108 -2.65 -8.70 19.49
CA LEU A 108 -2.73 -10.11 19.91
C LEU A 108 -1.35 -10.80 19.91
N SER A 109 -0.38 -10.35 19.10
CA SER A 109 0.97 -10.93 19.06
C SER A 109 1.90 -10.39 20.18
N SER A 110 1.71 -9.14 20.60
CA SER A 110 2.48 -8.54 21.71
C SER A 110 2.08 -9.09 23.09
N SER A 111 0.89 -9.66 23.22
CA SER A 111 0.46 -10.42 24.41
C SER A 111 1.00 -11.86 24.46
N VAL A 112 1.52 -12.39 23.34
CA VAL A 112 2.24 -13.67 23.30
C VAL A 112 3.74 -13.48 23.60
N PHE A 113 4.34 -12.36 23.16
CA PHE A 113 5.78 -12.10 23.35
C PHE A 113 6.17 -11.66 24.77
N THR A 114 5.24 -11.16 25.58
CA THR A 114 5.51 -10.71 26.96
C THR A 114 5.46 -11.82 28.01
N LYS A 115 5.03 -13.05 27.65
CA LYS A 115 5.03 -14.22 28.56
C LYS A 115 6.20 -15.18 28.39
N GLY A 116 7.10 -14.93 27.43
CA GLY A 116 8.27 -15.76 27.16
C GLY A 116 9.59 -15.16 27.67
N ARG A 117 9.68 -14.76 28.95
CA ARG A 117 10.98 -14.41 29.55
C ARG A 117 11.63 -15.68 30.10
N ILE A 118 12.68 -16.07 29.39
CA ILE A 118 13.71 -17.07 29.64
C ILE A 118 14.03 -17.21 31.14
N ARG A 119 14.03 -18.45 31.64
CA ARG A 119 14.87 -18.89 32.77
C ARG A 119 16.26 -19.18 32.26
#